data_AF-A0A1D2M162-F1
#
_entry.id   AF-A0A1D2M162-F1
#
_cell.length_a   1.000
_cell.length_b   1.000
_cell.length_c   1.000
_cell.angle_alpha   90.00
_cell.angle_beta   90.00
_cell.angle_gamma   90.00
#
_symmetry.space_group_name_H-M   'P 1'
#
loop_
_entity.id
_entity.type
_entity.pdbx_description
1 polymer ?
#
loop_
_entity_poly.entity_id
_entity_poly.type
_entity_poly.pdbx_seq_one_letter_code
_entity_poly.pdbx_strand_id
1 'polypeptide(L)'
;MDQVVGSCRQISLTDKILLPYTEAVLLEALRLSSIVPLGLPHRMNEDTIFRGYFLHKNATVISNLWAIHHDPKIWGEDVNEYRPERFLSEDKTRVVRHDSLMPFSADRRQCIGKGLARYTMFLFLANILLKFNIEKEPGCPVMKIEAPIGLLAESRPFNFVLNLRNSKNLVNKKESTLSIQYGCPLRFKISEGAVLPPKLNWKRFNPVLYVFGGGNGIINAQGHVWETQRNFTLRKLRDVGVFKSSIEEFLQEEASSLIKYFELRAGETIPGTKLFNGPVYNALWKIISGESIDWTSPIKPEILKRAENLTESMNQTVLSGLFFAPFLRHIAPGFFGWTSWVNSVKNFFAVTDQAIEAHSET
;
A
#
# COMPACT_ATOMS: atom_id res chain seq x y z
N MET A 1 -16.57 -8.98 18.24
CA MET A 1 -17.24 -9.13 16.93
C MET A 1 -18.56 -9.84 17.09
N ASP A 2 -18.55 -11.12 17.48
CA ASP A 2 -19.80 -11.91 17.63
C ASP A 2 -20.81 -11.26 18.59
N GLN A 3 -20.35 -10.69 19.70
CA GLN A 3 -21.21 -9.98 20.67
C GLN A 3 -21.80 -8.66 20.15
N VAL A 4 -21.14 -8.01 19.19
CA VAL A 4 -21.49 -6.66 18.71
C VAL A 4 -22.31 -6.71 17.43
N VAL A 5 -21.90 -7.57 16.50
CA VAL A 5 -22.44 -7.64 15.14
C VAL A 5 -23.24 -8.94 14.92
N GLY A 6 -22.96 -10.00 15.68
CA GLY A 6 -23.48 -11.34 15.42
C GLY A 6 -22.82 -12.00 14.20
N SER A 7 -23.37 -13.12 13.74
CA SER A 7 -22.81 -13.92 12.63
C SER A 7 -23.52 -13.73 11.27
N CYS A 8 -24.61 -12.96 11.23
CA CYS A 8 -25.53 -12.97 10.09
C CYS A 8 -25.36 -11.80 9.12
N ARG A 9 -24.75 -10.68 9.53
CA ARG A 9 -24.56 -9.50 8.67
C ARG A 9 -23.10 -9.11 8.52
N GLN A 10 -22.78 -8.44 7.42
CA GLN A 10 -21.46 -7.85 7.18
C GLN A 10 -21.21 -6.66 8.12
N ILE A 11 -19.95 -6.48 8.52
CA ILE A 11 -19.47 -5.34 9.31
C ILE A 11 -19.41 -4.10 8.41
N SER A 12 -19.96 -3.00 8.90
CA SER A 12 -19.94 -1.66 8.27
C SER A 12 -19.01 -0.69 9.02
N LEU A 13 -18.80 0.51 8.49
CA LEU A 13 -18.02 1.55 9.16
C LEU A 13 -18.74 2.11 10.40
N THR A 14 -20.07 2.01 10.44
CA THR A 14 -20.85 2.39 11.64
C THR A 14 -20.55 1.48 12.84
N ASP A 15 -20.16 0.23 12.62
CA ASP A 15 -19.75 -0.70 13.68
C ASP A 15 -18.35 -0.39 14.25
N LYS A 16 -17.55 0.41 13.55
CA LYS A 16 -16.14 0.68 13.89
C LYS A 16 -15.96 1.22 15.31
N ILE A 17 -16.86 2.10 15.75
CA ILE A 17 -16.82 2.67 17.11
C ILE A 17 -17.08 1.62 18.20
N LEU A 18 -17.76 0.51 17.85
CA LEU A 18 -18.08 -0.60 18.75
C LEU A 18 -17.02 -1.71 18.70
N LEU A 19 -16.02 -1.59 17.83
CA LEU A 19 -14.95 -2.56 17.64
C LEU A 19 -13.56 -1.94 17.91
N PRO A 20 -13.33 -1.33 19.09
CA PRO A 20 -12.10 -0.60 19.39
C PRO A 20 -10.86 -1.50 19.34
N TYR A 21 -10.97 -2.76 19.78
CA TYR A 21 -9.86 -3.71 19.74
C TYR A 21 -9.42 -4.03 18.29
N THR A 22 -10.36 -4.12 17.35
CA THR A 22 -10.04 -4.35 15.93
C THR A 22 -9.30 -3.16 15.33
N GLU A 23 -9.68 -1.93 15.70
CA GLU A 23 -8.93 -0.75 15.28
C GLU A 23 -7.55 -0.67 15.95
N ALA A 24 -7.44 -1.06 17.22
CA ALA A 24 -6.17 -1.11 17.94
C ALA A 24 -5.17 -2.11 17.31
N VAL A 25 -5.66 -3.27 16.87
CA VAL A 25 -4.89 -4.27 16.09
C VAL A 25 -4.31 -3.64 14.82
N LEU A 26 -5.11 -2.87 14.08
CA LEU A 26 -4.63 -2.18 12.88
C LEU A 26 -3.59 -1.10 13.19
N LEU A 27 -3.79 -0.32 14.24
CA LEU A 27 -2.86 0.74 14.63
C LEU A 27 -1.50 0.17 15.05
N GLU A 28 -1.49 -0.92 15.81
CA GLU A 28 -0.25 -1.58 16.21
C GLU A 28 0.46 -2.26 15.03
N ALA A 29 -0.30 -2.85 14.10
CA ALA A 29 0.26 -3.36 12.86
C ALA A 29 0.93 -2.26 12.03
N LEU A 30 0.30 -1.09 11.91
CA LEU A 30 0.86 0.06 11.20
C LEU A 30 2.12 0.62 11.88
N ARG A 31 2.18 0.62 13.21
CA ARG A 31 3.36 1.05 13.98
C ARG A 31 4.55 0.14 13.68
N LEU A 32 4.40 -1.15 13.93
CA LEU A 32 5.47 -2.13 13.80
C LEU A 32 5.93 -2.32 12.36
N SER A 33 4.98 -2.37 11.41
CA SER A 33 5.35 -2.53 9.99
C SER A 33 6.08 -1.31 9.42
N SER A 34 5.74 -0.10 9.88
CA SER A 34 6.31 1.15 9.36
C SER A 34 6.44 1.15 7.83
N ILE A 35 5.32 0.91 7.13
CA ILE A 35 5.24 0.60 5.69
C ILE A 35 6.15 1.48 4.82
N VAL A 36 6.28 2.77 5.14
CA VAL A 36 7.22 3.70 4.48
C VAL A 36 8.21 4.21 5.53
N PRO A 37 9.26 3.44 5.88
CA PRO A 37 10.05 3.67 7.09
C PRO A 37 10.82 4.99 7.08
N LEU A 38 11.23 5.47 5.90
CA LEU A 38 11.93 6.75 5.71
C LEU A 38 11.01 7.87 5.21
N GLY A 39 9.69 7.64 5.17
CA GLY A 39 8.74 8.55 4.54
C GLY A 39 9.08 8.81 3.07
N LEU A 40 8.56 9.91 2.53
CA LEU A 40 8.98 10.41 1.23
C LEU A 40 9.93 11.60 1.42
N PRO A 41 10.95 11.77 0.58
CA PRO A 41 11.86 12.92 0.68
C PRO A 41 11.12 14.26 0.57
N HIS A 42 11.42 15.17 1.48
CA HIS A 42 10.98 16.56 1.45
C HIS A 42 12.13 17.46 0.99
N ARG A 43 11.79 18.69 0.56
CA ARG A 43 12.78 19.71 0.19
C ARG A 43 12.51 21.01 0.93
N MET A 44 13.56 21.61 1.48
CA MET A 44 13.47 22.92 2.12
C MET A 44 13.13 24.01 1.09
N ASN A 45 12.08 24.78 1.34
CA ASN A 45 11.65 25.88 0.46
C ASN A 45 12.48 27.16 0.64
N GLU A 46 13.06 27.32 1.82
CA GLU A 46 13.86 28.46 2.24
C GLU A 46 14.90 28.00 3.27
N ASP A 47 15.88 28.86 3.55
CA ASP A 47 16.84 28.62 4.63
C ASP A 47 16.09 28.61 5.97
N THR A 48 16.38 27.66 6.84
CA THR A 48 15.63 27.50 8.11
C THR A 48 16.56 27.04 9.22
N ILE A 49 16.42 27.60 10.42
CA ILE A 49 17.06 27.07 11.62
C ILE A 49 16.10 26.10 12.31
N PHE A 50 16.51 24.85 12.46
CA PHE A 50 15.72 23.83 13.15
C PHE A 50 16.55 23.18 14.26
N ARG A 51 16.09 23.30 15.52
CA ARG A 51 16.79 22.77 16.71
C ARG A 51 18.28 23.17 16.78
N GLY A 52 18.60 24.41 16.37
CA GLY A 52 19.96 24.94 16.35
C GLY A 52 20.79 24.57 15.11
N TYR A 53 20.28 23.74 14.20
CA TYR A 53 20.92 23.39 12.94
C TYR A 53 20.44 24.31 11.82
N PHE A 54 21.37 24.83 11.02
CA PHE A 54 21.04 25.59 9.81
C PHE A 54 20.78 24.63 8.65
N LEU A 55 19.55 24.64 8.13
CA LEU A 55 19.11 23.86 6.98
C LEU A 55 19.02 24.79 5.77
N HIS A 56 19.88 24.54 4.79
CA HIS A 56 19.87 25.31 3.55
C HIS A 56 18.59 25.07 2.74
N LYS A 57 18.13 26.11 2.05
CA LYS A 57 17.15 26.03 0.98
C LYS A 57 17.59 24.94 -0.02
N ASN A 58 16.62 24.17 -0.49
CA ASN A 58 16.79 22.99 -1.34
C ASN A 58 17.43 21.75 -0.70
N ALA A 59 17.84 21.80 0.58
CA ALA A 59 18.27 20.58 1.27
C ALA A 59 17.15 19.54 1.26
N THR A 60 17.52 18.28 1.02
CA THR A 60 16.60 17.15 1.13
C THR A 60 16.48 16.73 2.59
N VAL A 61 15.26 16.60 3.08
CA VAL A 61 14.95 16.14 4.42
C VAL A 61 14.21 14.82 4.33
N ILE A 62 14.67 13.82 5.07
CA ILE A 62 14.08 12.49 5.12
C ILE A 62 13.57 12.26 6.54
N SER A 63 12.31 11.85 6.66
CA SER A 63 11.67 11.60 7.96
C SER A 63 11.82 10.13 8.32
N ASN A 64 12.69 9.81 9.28
CA ASN A 64 12.86 8.44 9.76
C ASN A 64 11.67 8.02 10.65
N LEU A 65 10.55 7.67 10.03
CA LEU A 65 9.32 7.22 10.70
C LEU A 65 9.54 5.92 11.46
N TRP A 66 10.39 5.02 10.93
CA TRP A 66 10.73 3.77 11.62
C TRP A 66 11.37 4.04 12.98
N ALA A 67 12.33 4.97 13.05
CA ALA A 67 12.96 5.34 14.31
C ALA A 67 11.95 5.91 15.31
N ILE A 68 10.97 6.69 14.85
CA ILE A 68 9.90 7.22 15.72
C ILE A 68 8.99 6.10 16.21
N HIS A 69 8.59 5.17 15.32
CA HIS A 69 7.70 4.05 15.66
C HIS A 69 8.36 2.97 16.52
N HIS A 70 9.69 2.95 16.59
CA HIS A 70 10.49 1.96 17.31
C HIS A 70 11.40 2.57 18.39
N ASP A 71 11.20 3.83 18.78
CA ASP A 71 11.96 4.44 19.88
C ASP A 71 11.46 3.90 21.23
N PRO A 72 12.28 3.16 22.01
CA PRO A 72 11.87 2.68 23.33
C PRO A 72 11.58 3.83 24.32
N LYS A 73 12.10 5.03 24.10
CA LYS A 73 11.74 6.21 24.92
C LYS A 73 10.31 6.69 24.69
N ILE A 74 9.74 6.39 23.52
CA ILE A 74 8.36 6.73 23.17
C ILE A 74 7.43 5.55 23.50
N TRP A 75 7.85 4.34 23.17
CA TRP A 75 6.98 3.16 23.17
C TRP A 75 7.21 2.19 24.32
N GLY A 76 8.23 2.40 25.15
CA GLY A 76 8.62 1.52 26.26
C GLY A 76 9.56 0.39 25.83
N GLU A 77 10.02 -0.41 26.80
CA GLU A 77 10.96 -1.52 26.59
C GLU A 77 10.40 -2.62 25.69
N ASP A 78 9.09 -2.81 25.73
CA ASP A 78 8.33 -3.76 24.93
C ASP A 78 8.05 -3.27 23.49
N VAL A 79 8.76 -2.24 23.02
CA VAL A 79 8.53 -1.59 21.70
C VAL A 79 8.49 -2.56 20.51
N ASN A 80 9.16 -3.71 20.61
CA ASN A 80 9.19 -4.73 19.57
C ASN A 80 8.10 -5.80 19.72
N GLU A 81 7.31 -5.76 20.79
CA GLU A 81 6.17 -6.65 20.99
C GLU A 81 4.92 -6.11 20.31
N TYR A 82 4.17 -7.00 19.66
CA TYR A 82 2.88 -6.69 19.07
C TYR A 82 1.82 -6.61 20.17
N ARG A 83 1.51 -5.38 20.62
CA ARG A 83 0.52 -5.13 21.67
C ARG A 83 -0.54 -4.11 21.24
N PRO A 84 -1.71 -4.56 20.74
CA PRO A 84 -2.83 -3.69 20.41
C PRO A 84 -3.28 -2.78 21.56
N GLU A 85 -3.17 -3.26 22.81
CA GLU A 85 -3.61 -2.54 24.01
C GLU A 85 -2.96 -1.16 24.19
N ARG A 86 -1.83 -0.88 23.53
CA ARG A 86 -1.22 0.47 23.49
C ARG A 86 -2.17 1.56 23.01
N PHE A 87 -3.11 1.19 22.14
CA PHE A 87 -4.05 2.12 21.51
C PHE A 87 -5.45 2.04 22.12
N LEU A 88 -5.58 1.47 23.33
CA LEU A 88 -6.85 1.39 24.03
C LEU A 88 -6.83 2.27 25.27
N SER A 89 -8.01 2.75 25.67
CA SER A 89 -8.21 3.33 26.99
C SER A 89 -8.05 2.27 28.08
N GLU A 90 -7.85 2.71 29.32
CA GLU A 90 -7.68 1.83 30.48
C GLU A 90 -8.84 0.82 30.64
N ASP A 91 -10.07 1.26 30.38
CA ASP A 91 -11.29 0.43 30.38
C ASP A 91 -11.49 -0.38 29.08
N LYS A 92 -10.61 -0.22 28.10
CA LYS A 92 -10.61 -0.88 26.78
C LYS A 92 -11.85 -0.61 25.91
N THR A 93 -12.61 0.44 26.22
CA THR A 93 -13.87 0.76 25.50
C THR A 93 -13.66 1.63 24.26
N ARG A 94 -12.53 2.35 24.18
CA ARG A 94 -12.26 3.28 23.08
C ARG A 94 -10.80 3.24 22.64
N VAL A 95 -10.58 3.66 21.40
CA VAL A 95 -9.24 3.82 20.84
C VAL A 95 -8.62 5.13 21.32
N VAL A 96 -7.39 5.06 21.83
CA VAL A 96 -6.56 6.21 22.18
C VAL A 96 -5.50 6.38 21.10
N ARG A 97 -5.38 7.60 20.55
CA ARG A 97 -4.38 7.90 19.53
C ARG A 97 -3.08 8.32 20.20
N HIS A 98 -1.97 7.97 19.54
CA HIS A 98 -0.63 8.38 19.93
C HIS A 98 -0.07 9.33 18.87
N ASP A 99 0.37 10.52 19.25
CA ASP A 99 0.82 11.55 18.28
C ASP A 99 2.08 11.13 17.51
N SER A 100 2.93 10.29 18.13
CA SER A 100 4.11 9.72 17.48
C SER A 100 3.80 8.61 16.46
N LEU A 101 2.54 8.15 16.35
CA LEU A 101 2.15 7.21 15.31
C LEU A 101 1.81 7.95 14.02
N MET A 102 2.72 7.91 13.04
CA MET A 102 2.60 8.64 11.77
C MET A 102 2.71 7.73 10.53
N PRO A 103 1.93 6.64 10.41
CA PRO A 103 2.02 5.69 9.29
C PRO A 103 1.58 6.29 7.96
N PHE A 104 0.91 7.45 8.00
CA PHE A 104 0.46 8.21 6.84
C PHE A 104 1.22 9.53 6.69
N SER A 105 2.35 9.69 7.36
CA SER A 105 3.03 10.98 7.54
C SER A 105 2.13 12.02 8.25
N ALA A 106 2.62 13.25 8.35
CA ALA A 106 1.99 14.34 9.09
C ALA A 106 1.79 15.60 8.23
N ASP A 107 0.97 16.52 8.75
CA ASP A 107 0.77 17.89 8.24
C ASP A 107 0.37 17.99 6.76
N ARG A 108 0.83 19.06 6.09
CA ARG A 108 0.45 19.45 4.72
C ARG A 108 0.66 18.31 3.72
N ARG A 109 1.69 17.47 3.93
CA ARG A 109 2.07 16.35 3.05
C ARG A 109 1.55 14.99 3.53
N GLN A 110 0.66 14.96 4.52
CA GLN A 110 0.01 13.73 4.95
C GLN A 110 -0.64 13.02 3.75
N CYS A 111 -0.53 11.69 3.77
CA CYS A 111 -1.06 10.81 2.72
C CYS A 111 -2.51 11.18 2.39
N ILE A 112 -2.74 11.47 1.11
CA ILE A 112 -4.07 11.84 0.61
C ILE A 112 -5.07 10.68 0.73
N GLY A 113 -4.57 9.45 0.64
CA GLY A 113 -5.35 8.22 0.71
C GLY A 113 -5.61 7.72 2.13
N LYS A 114 -5.20 8.44 3.19
CA LYS A 114 -5.33 8.02 4.60
C LYS A 114 -6.75 7.59 4.98
N GLY A 115 -7.76 8.34 4.54
CA GLY A 115 -9.17 8.03 4.83
C GLY A 115 -9.59 6.70 4.23
N LEU A 116 -9.41 6.55 2.91
CA LEU A 116 -9.70 5.34 2.16
C LEU A 116 -8.96 4.13 2.75
N ALA A 117 -7.65 4.24 2.96
CA ALA A 117 -6.83 3.15 3.51
C ALA A 117 -7.35 2.68 4.88
N ARG A 118 -7.72 3.59 5.78
CA ARG A 118 -8.25 3.20 7.11
C ARG A 118 -9.58 2.46 7.01
N TYR A 119 -10.47 2.89 6.11
CA TYR A 119 -11.76 2.22 5.90
C TYR A 119 -11.58 0.85 5.27
N THR A 120 -10.76 0.74 4.22
CA THR A 120 -10.46 -0.53 3.58
C THR A 120 -9.80 -1.49 4.58
N MET A 121 -8.74 -1.10 5.29
CA MET A 121 -8.10 -1.98 6.27
C MET A 121 -9.08 -2.47 7.35
N PHE A 122 -9.93 -1.58 7.86
CA PHE A 122 -10.93 -1.95 8.86
C PHE A 122 -11.97 -2.92 8.32
N LEU A 123 -12.67 -2.57 7.24
CA LEU A 123 -13.76 -3.39 6.70
C LEU A 123 -13.26 -4.77 6.26
N PHE A 124 -12.08 -4.83 5.66
CA PHE A 124 -11.50 -6.08 5.16
C PHE A 124 -11.07 -6.98 6.31
N LEU A 125 -10.25 -6.46 7.22
CA LEU A 125 -9.81 -7.25 8.38
C LEU A 125 -11.01 -7.71 9.19
N ALA A 126 -11.94 -6.80 9.47
CA ALA A 126 -13.06 -7.09 10.33
C ALA A 126 -13.97 -8.19 9.76
N ASN A 127 -14.31 -8.10 8.48
CA ASN A 127 -15.17 -9.08 7.84
C ASN A 127 -14.49 -10.43 7.60
N ILE A 128 -13.17 -10.45 7.35
CA ILE A 128 -12.41 -11.71 7.28
C ILE A 128 -12.41 -12.39 8.64
N LEU A 129 -12.07 -11.68 9.72
CA LEU A 129 -12.05 -12.25 11.07
C LEU A 129 -13.45 -12.65 11.58
N LEU A 130 -14.51 -12.00 11.07
CA LEU A 130 -15.88 -12.41 11.39
C LEU A 130 -16.20 -13.80 10.85
N LYS A 131 -15.70 -14.14 9.66
CA LYS A 131 -16.04 -15.36 8.92
C LYS A 131 -15.03 -16.50 9.09
N PHE A 132 -13.74 -16.17 9.21
CA PHE A 132 -12.65 -17.14 9.13
C PHE A 132 -11.74 -17.13 10.36
N ASN A 133 -11.23 -18.30 10.69
CA ASN A 133 -10.02 -18.48 11.49
C ASN A 133 -8.81 -18.47 10.54
N ILE A 134 -7.82 -17.64 10.84
CA ILE A 134 -6.56 -17.55 10.10
C ILE A 134 -5.55 -18.46 10.80
N GLU A 135 -5.03 -19.44 10.07
CA GLU A 135 -4.05 -20.40 10.56
C GLU A 135 -2.78 -20.35 9.73
N LYS A 136 -1.65 -20.68 10.36
CA LYS A 136 -0.39 -20.84 9.63
C LYS A 136 -0.45 -22.08 8.74
N GLU A 137 0.28 -22.06 7.62
CA GLU A 137 0.50 -23.27 6.85
C GLU A 137 1.19 -24.36 7.73
N PRO A 138 0.68 -25.60 7.75
CA PRO A 138 1.29 -26.69 8.52
C PRO A 138 2.77 -26.87 8.15
N GLY A 139 3.63 -26.96 9.16
CA GLY A 139 5.09 -27.11 8.96
C GLY A 139 5.85 -25.82 8.66
N CYS A 140 5.17 -24.68 8.50
CA CYS A 140 5.83 -23.40 8.29
C CYS A 140 6.29 -22.79 9.64
N PRO A 141 7.57 -22.33 9.75
CA PRO A 141 8.03 -21.65 10.96
C PRO A 141 7.28 -20.32 11.15
N VAL A 142 7.16 -19.89 12.41
CA VAL A 142 6.64 -18.55 12.70
C VAL A 142 7.56 -17.54 12.03
N MET A 143 7.01 -16.73 11.12
CA MET A 143 7.77 -15.71 10.44
C MET A 143 8.27 -14.68 11.44
N LYS A 144 9.59 -14.48 11.47
CA LYS A 144 10.16 -13.31 12.13
C LYS A 144 9.81 -12.09 11.28
N ILE A 145 9.32 -11.04 11.94
CA ILE A 145 9.17 -9.73 11.31
C ILE A 145 10.58 -9.21 11.05
N GLU A 146 11.08 -9.41 9.83
CA GLU A 146 12.28 -8.74 9.38
C GLU A 146 11.88 -7.39 8.79
N ALA A 147 12.70 -6.36 8.98
CA ALA A 147 12.50 -5.07 8.34
C ALA A 147 12.97 -5.19 6.88
N PRO A 148 12.07 -5.33 5.89
CA PRO A 148 12.45 -5.29 4.49
C PRO A 148 13.14 -3.97 4.14
N ILE A 149 14.19 -4.08 3.33
CA ILE A 149 14.97 -2.95 2.85
C ILE A 149 14.35 -2.49 1.53
N GLY A 150 13.98 -1.21 1.44
CA GLY A 150 13.33 -0.64 0.27
C GLY A 150 12.67 0.70 0.60
N LEU A 151 11.96 1.29 -0.38
CA LEU A 151 11.08 2.43 -0.12
C LEU A 151 9.81 1.99 0.61
N LEU A 152 9.27 0.83 0.21
CA LEU A 152 8.11 0.20 0.84
C LEU A 152 8.56 -1.08 1.55
N ALA A 153 8.17 -1.19 2.82
CA ALA A 153 8.41 -2.37 3.61
C ALA A 153 7.42 -3.48 3.21
N GLU A 154 7.92 -4.50 2.50
CA GLU A 154 7.17 -5.71 2.15
C GLU A 154 7.51 -6.91 3.04
N SER A 155 6.51 -7.65 3.50
CA SER A 155 6.73 -8.96 4.11
C SER A 155 7.35 -9.93 3.09
N ARG A 156 8.22 -10.83 3.56
CA ARG A 156 8.62 -11.98 2.73
C ARG A 156 7.39 -12.80 2.30
N PRO A 157 7.44 -13.46 1.13
CA PRO A 157 6.43 -14.44 0.72
C PRO A 157 6.07 -15.42 1.84
N PHE A 158 4.77 -15.56 2.07
CA PHE A 158 4.24 -16.46 3.08
C PHE A 158 2.88 -17.00 2.67
N ASN A 159 2.51 -18.12 3.26
CA ASN A 159 1.21 -18.74 3.06
C ASN A 159 0.47 -18.85 4.39
N PHE A 160 -0.86 -18.89 4.29
CA PHE A 160 -1.75 -19.17 5.41
C PHE A 160 -2.95 -19.98 4.93
N VAL A 161 -3.71 -20.51 5.90
CA VAL A 161 -4.94 -21.25 5.66
C VAL A 161 -6.10 -20.48 6.30
N LEU A 162 -7.22 -20.38 5.60
CA LEU A 162 -8.46 -19.83 6.14
C LEU A 162 -9.48 -20.94 6.35
N ASN A 163 -9.92 -21.11 7.60
CA ASN A 163 -10.98 -22.05 7.94
C ASN A 163 -12.24 -21.29 8.35
N LEU A 164 -13.41 -21.72 7.88
CA LEU A 164 -14.68 -21.12 8.29
C LEU A 164 -14.93 -21.32 9.79
N ARG A 165 -15.29 -20.25 10.51
CA ARG A 165 -15.49 -20.28 11.98
C ARG A 165 -16.63 -21.20 12.43
N ASN A 166 -17.68 -21.34 11.61
CA ASN A 166 -18.91 -22.08 11.93
C ASN A 166 -19.17 -23.30 11.02
N SER A 167 -18.12 -23.97 10.52
CA SER A 167 -18.28 -25.20 9.74
C SER A 167 -18.51 -26.43 10.64
N LYS A 168 -19.72 -26.55 11.19
CA LYS A 168 -20.34 -27.87 11.30
C LYS A 168 -21.34 -27.92 10.14
N ASN A 169 -21.04 -28.70 9.10
CA ASN A 169 -21.86 -28.97 7.90
C ASN A 169 -21.44 -28.25 6.60
N LEU A 170 -20.20 -28.43 6.14
CA LEU A 170 -19.94 -28.55 4.70
C LEU A 170 -18.90 -29.66 4.47
N VAL A 171 -19.35 -30.90 4.67
CA VAL A 171 -18.65 -32.09 4.17
C VAL A 171 -19.06 -32.31 2.72
N ASN A 172 -18.05 -32.54 1.88
CA ASN A 172 -18.11 -33.00 0.50
C ASN A 172 -18.60 -32.01 -0.57
N LYS A 173 -17.63 -31.31 -1.17
CA LYS A 173 -17.54 -31.29 -2.63
C LYS A 173 -16.08 -31.45 -3.05
N LYS A 174 -15.70 -32.68 -3.39
CA LYS A 174 -14.50 -32.95 -4.18
C LYS A 174 -14.80 -32.44 -5.59
N GLU A 175 -14.07 -31.43 -6.06
CA GLU A 175 -13.96 -31.15 -7.49
C GLU A 175 -12.50 -30.75 -7.81
N SER A 176 -11.87 -31.63 -8.59
CA SER A 176 -10.64 -31.52 -9.39
C SER A 176 -9.63 -30.40 -9.06
N THR A 177 -8.50 -30.84 -8.49
CA THR A 177 -7.23 -30.11 -8.42
C THR A 177 -6.73 -29.76 -9.83
N LEU A 178 -6.72 -28.47 -10.18
CA LEU A 178 -5.95 -27.93 -11.29
C LEU A 178 -4.63 -27.42 -10.74
N SER A 179 -3.57 -28.22 -10.86
CA SER A 179 -2.21 -27.82 -10.54
C SER A 179 -1.73 -26.79 -11.55
N ILE A 180 -1.66 -25.52 -11.15
CA ILE A 180 -0.92 -24.49 -11.91
C ILE A 180 0.55 -24.61 -11.51
N GLN A 181 1.32 -25.25 -12.38
CA GLN A 181 2.76 -25.39 -12.25
C GLN A 181 3.43 -24.08 -12.70
N TYR A 182 4.00 -23.31 -11.77
CA TYR A 182 4.87 -22.18 -12.12
C TYR A 182 6.23 -22.72 -12.59
N GLY A 183 6.34 -22.95 -13.90
CA GLY A 183 7.62 -23.14 -14.58
C GLY A 183 8.01 -21.87 -15.33
N CYS A 184 9.13 -21.25 -14.96
CA CYS A 184 9.71 -20.18 -15.77
C CYS A 184 11.24 -20.29 -15.77
N PRO A 185 11.85 -20.76 -16.87
CA PRO A 185 13.23 -20.45 -17.20
C PRO A 185 13.21 -19.39 -18.30
N LEU A 186 13.12 -18.11 -17.93
CA LEU A 186 13.30 -17.04 -18.92
C LEU A 186 14.78 -16.76 -19.13
N ARG A 187 15.26 -17.22 -20.28
CA ARG A 187 16.51 -16.80 -20.93
C ARG A 187 16.25 -15.42 -21.56
N PHE A 188 16.90 -14.37 -21.05
CA PHE A 188 16.75 -13.02 -21.60
C PHE A 188 17.52 -12.89 -22.93
N LYS A 189 16.83 -12.42 -23.99
CA LYS A 189 17.45 -11.75 -25.13
C LYS A 189 17.23 -10.25 -24.98
N ILE A 190 18.30 -9.49 -25.06
CA ILE A 190 18.31 -8.03 -25.03
C ILE A 190 17.86 -7.52 -26.40
N SER A 191 16.87 -6.63 -26.44
CA SER A 191 16.55 -5.81 -27.62
C SER A 191 16.92 -4.36 -27.33
N GLU A 192 17.62 -3.74 -28.27
CA GLU A 192 18.16 -2.38 -28.21
C GLU A 192 17.09 -1.29 -28.34
N GLY A 193 17.39 -0.11 -27.76
CA GLY A 193 16.92 1.18 -28.26
C GLY A 193 15.74 1.84 -27.53
N ALA A 194 15.96 2.34 -26.31
CA ALA A 194 15.06 3.34 -25.72
C ALA A 194 15.61 4.76 -25.96
N VAL A 195 14.92 5.54 -26.80
CA VAL A 195 15.23 6.96 -27.05
C VAL A 195 14.90 7.79 -25.80
N LEU A 196 15.88 8.56 -25.33
CA LEU A 196 15.79 9.45 -24.17
C LEU A 196 15.18 10.82 -24.56
N PRO A 197 14.35 11.46 -23.71
CA PRO A 197 13.87 12.82 -23.96
C PRO A 197 14.98 13.88 -23.77
N PRO A 198 14.83 15.09 -24.35
CA PRO A 198 15.93 16.05 -24.49
C PRO A 198 16.33 16.74 -23.18
N LYS A 199 17.65 16.83 -22.95
CA LYS A 199 18.42 17.66 -22.00
C LYS A 199 17.72 18.06 -20.69
N LEU A 200 17.58 17.08 -19.79
CA LEU A 200 17.22 17.29 -18.37
C LEU A 200 18.36 18.02 -17.63
N ASN A 201 18.06 19.16 -17.00
CA ASN A 201 19.02 19.88 -16.15
C ASN A 201 19.22 19.14 -14.81
N TRP A 202 20.10 18.15 -14.84
CA TRP A 202 20.34 17.15 -13.78
C TRP A 202 20.75 17.74 -12.42
N LYS A 203 21.19 19.00 -12.37
CA LYS A 203 21.61 19.66 -11.13
C LYS A 203 20.44 19.98 -10.17
N ARG A 204 19.18 19.90 -10.60
CA ARG A 204 18.03 20.37 -9.79
C ARG A 204 17.08 19.27 -9.29
N PHE A 205 17.08 18.06 -9.86
CA PHE A 205 16.11 17.02 -9.52
C PHE A 205 16.69 15.61 -9.62
N ASN A 206 16.33 14.77 -8.64
CA ASN A 206 16.62 13.35 -8.69
C ASN A 206 15.82 12.72 -9.84
N PRO A 207 16.47 12.07 -10.81
CA PRO A 207 15.78 11.53 -11.98
C PRO A 207 14.90 10.32 -11.68
N VAL A 208 15.20 9.54 -10.63
CA VAL A 208 14.35 8.43 -10.20
C VAL A 208 12.97 8.98 -9.84
N LEU A 209 12.94 10.07 -9.06
CA LEU A 209 11.71 10.78 -8.73
C LEU A 209 11.09 11.49 -9.94
N TYR A 210 11.90 12.13 -10.77
CA TYR A 210 11.40 12.93 -11.90
C TYR A 210 10.71 12.08 -12.98
N VAL A 211 11.20 10.87 -13.26
CA VAL A 211 10.55 9.96 -14.22
C VAL A 211 9.11 9.66 -13.82
N PHE A 212 8.82 9.65 -12.52
CA PHE A 212 7.46 9.53 -12.01
C PHE A 212 6.75 10.90 -11.99
N GLY A 213 5.94 11.18 -13.01
CA GLY A 213 5.11 12.40 -13.05
C GLY A 213 5.83 13.69 -13.46
N GLY A 214 7.07 13.63 -13.96
CA GLY A 214 7.76 14.77 -14.58
C GLY A 214 8.05 15.94 -13.63
N GLY A 215 8.17 15.69 -12.33
CA GLY A 215 8.30 16.73 -11.31
C GLY A 215 6.98 17.40 -10.89
N ASN A 216 5.86 16.97 -11.48
CA ASN A 216 4.50 17.35 -11.10
C ASN A 216 3.86 16.27 -10.21
N GLY A 217 2.62 16.52 -9.81
CA GLY A 217 1.79 15.64 -9.00
C GLY A 217 1.92 15.89 -7.50
N ILE A 218 1.15 15.14 -6.73
CA ILE A 218 1.02 15.30 -5.28
C ILE A 218 2.25 14.80 -4.50
N ILE A 219 3.13 14.03 -5.14
CA ILE A 219 4.36 13.48 -4.57
C ILE A 219 5.54 14.43 -4.83
N ASN A 220 5.84 14.70 -6.11
CA ASN A 220 7.10 15.34 -6.52
C ASN A 220 7.05 16.86 -6.60
N ALA A 221 5.88 17.46 -6.86
CA ALA A 221 5.75 18.91 -6.98
C ALA A 221 6.11 19.63 -5.67
N GLN A 222 6.45 20.91 -5.76
CA GLN A 222 6.80 21.76 -4.62
C GLN A 222 6.11 23.14 -4.71
N GLY A 223 6.01 23.83 -3.57
CA GLY A 223 5.44 25.19 -3.48
C GLY A 223 4.01 25.28 -4.02
N HIS A 224 3.69 26.39 -4.69
CA HIS A 224 2.35 26.68 -5.20
C HIS A 224 1.82 25.64 -6.19
N VAL A 225 2.69 25.05 -7.02
CA VAL A 225 2.29 23.98 -7.96
C VAL A 225 1.73 22.78 -7.21
N TRP A 226 2.42 22.37 -6.14
CA TRP A 226 1.96 21.27 -5.29
C TRP A 226 0.68 21.61 -4.55
N GLU A 227 0.56 22.82 -3.98
CA GLU A 227 -0.66 23.25 -3.28
C GLU A 227 -1.87 23.22 -4.22
N THR A 228 -1.72 23.75 -5.43
CA THR A 228 -2.78 23.76 -6.46
C THR A 228 -3.16 22.35 -6.90
N GLN A 229 -2.18 21.50 -7.21
CA GLN A 229 -2.45 20.11 -7.62
C GLN A 229 -3.08 19.29 -6.49
N ARG A 230 -2.58 19.41 -5.26
CA ARG A 230 -3.16 18.72 -4.10
C ARG A 230 -4.59 19.17 -3.83
N ASN A 231 -4.86 20.48 -3.84
CA ASN A 231 -6.20 21.01 -3.61
C ASN A 231 -7.17 20.59 -4.72
N PHE A 232 -6.71 20.59 -5.97
CA PHE A 232 -7.47 20.05 -7.09
C PHE A 232 -7.78 18.56 -6.89
N THR A 233 -6.77 17.73 -6.60
CA THR A 233 -6.96 16.28 -6.37
C THR A 233 -7.90 16.00 -5.20
N LEU A 234 -7.74 16.68 -4.06
CA LEU A 234 -8.62 16.51 -2.89
C LEU A 234 -10.08 16.87 -3.21
N ARG A 235 -10.30 17.94 -3.98
CA ARG A 235 -11.64 18.31 -4.46
C ARG A 235 -12.22 17.22 -5.35
N LYS A 236 -11.47 16.73 -6.34
CA LYS A 236 -11.93 15.69 -7.26
C LYS A 236 -12.21 14.35 -6.57
N LEU A 237 -11.36 13.92 -5.65
CA LEU A 237 -11.63 12.73 -4.82
C LEU A 237 -12.93 12.87 -4.01
N ARG A 238 -13.24 14.09 -3.52
CA ARG A 238 -14.52 14.36 -2.85
C ARG A 238 -15.70 14.31 -3.80
N ASP A 239 -15.55 14.85 -5.01
CA ASP A 239 -16.60 14.86 -6.04
C ASP A 239 -17.04 13.42 -6.36
N VAL A 240 -16.07 12.52 -6.63
CA VAL A 240 -16.31 11.10 -6.94
C VAL A 240 -16.62 10.22 -5.71
N GLY A 241 -16.79 10.83 -4.54
CA GLY A 241 -17.34 10.15 -3.37
C GLY A 241 -16.34 9.42 -2.47
N VAL A 242 -15.02 9.55 -2.66
CA VAL A 242 -13.99 8.93 -1.78
C VAL A 242 -14.12 9.34 -0.31
N PHE A 243 -14.77 10.47 -0.05
CA PHE A 243 -15.06 10.97 1.29
C PHE A 243 -16.57 11.04 1.60
N LYS A 244 -17.42 10.33 0.85
CA LYS A 244 -18.88 10.23 1.02
C LYS A 244 -19.27 8.79 1.36
N SER A 245 -20.52 8.56 1.77
CA SER A 245 -21.04 7.22 2.08
C SER A 245 -20.97 6.24 0.91
N SER A 246 -21.00 6.73 -0.34
CA SER A 246 -20.91 5.89 -1.55
C SER A 246 -19.62 5.06 -1.63
N ILE A 247 -18.51 5.51 -1.02
CA ILE A 247 -17.29 4.69 -0.98
C ILE A 247 -17.43 3.50 -0.05
N GLU A 248 -18.24 3.61 1.02
CA GLU A 248 -18.45 2.52 1.96
C GLU A 248 -19.19 1.37 1.28
N GLU A 249 -20.27 1.66 0.56
CA GLU A 249 -21.03 0.67 -0.22
C GLU A 249 -20.10 -0.11 -1.16
N PHE A 250 -19.27 0.62 -1.91
CA PHE A 250 -18.28 -0.01 -2.79
C PHE A 250 -17.25 -0.85 -2.02
N LEU A 251 -16.70 -0.35 -0.91
CA LEU A 251 -15.74 -1.12 -0.10
C LEU A 251 -16.39 -2.37 0.51
N GLN A 252 -17.67 -2.32 0.84
CA GLN A 252 -18.44 -3.47 1.32
C GLN A 252 -18.66 -4.51 0.22
N GLU A 253 -18.98 -4.09 -1.01
CA GLU A 253 -19.05 -4.97 -2.19
C GLU A 253 -17.72 -5.68 -2.45
N GLU A 254 -16.61 -4.94 -2.39
CA GLU A 254 -15.27 -5.51 -2.56
C GLU A 254 -14.91 -6.48 -1.43
N ALA A 255 -15.23 -6.13 -0.17
CA ALA A 255 -15.02 -7.02 0.96
C ALA A 255 -15.85 -8.30 0.83
N SER A 256 -17.11 -8.19 0.38
CA SER A 256 -17.98 -9.35 0.10
C SER A 256 -17.40 -10.24 -1.00
N SER A 257 -16.90 -9.63 -2.08
CA SER A 257 -16.27 -10.37 -3.18
C SER A 257 -15.01 -11.12 -2.72
N LEU A 258 -14.18 -10.48 -1.89
CA LEU A 258 -13.00 -11.12 -1.32
C LEU A 258 -13.36 -12.25 -0.35
N ILE A 259 -14.38 -12.05 0.50
CA ILE A 259 -14.88 -13.11 1.39
C ILE A 259 -15.32 -14.32 0.55
N LYS A 260 -16.12 -14.12 -0.50
CA LYS A 260 -16.57 -15.20 -1.38
C LYS A 260 -15.38 -15.92 -2.04
N TYR A 261 -14.35 -15.18 -2.45
CA TYR A 261 -13.11 -15.76 -2.97
C TYR A 261 -12.43 -16.70 -1.94
N PHE A 262 -12.43 -16.33 -0.66
CA PHE A 262 -11.90 -17.18 0.43
C PHE A 262 -12.82 -18.31 0.82
N GLU A 263 -14.15 -18.12 0.80
CA GLU A 263 -15.12 -19.17 1.09
C GLU A 263 -14.95 -20.35 0.13
N LEU A 264 -14.68 -20.06 -1.15
CA LEU A 264 -14.42 -21.07 -2.20
C LEU A 264 -13.10 -21.83 -2.02
N ARG A 265 -12.17 -21.33 -1.19
CA ARG A 265 -10.83 -21.90 -0.95
C ARG A 265 -10.59 -22.21 0.52
N ALA A 266 -11.66 -22.34 1.30
CA ALA A 266 -11.56 -22.61 2.73
C ALA A 266 -10.83 -23.95 2.95
N GLY A 267 -9.83 -23.94 3.83
CA GLY A 267 -8.96 -25.08 4.10
C GLY A 267 -7.79 -25.26 3.12
N GLU A 268 -7.72 -24.48 2.04
CA GLU A 268 -6.58 -24.49 1.12
C GLU A 268 -5.46 -23.56 1.61
N THR A 269 -4.22 -23.86 1.21
CA THR A 269 -3.09 -22.95 1.36
C THR A 269 -3.25 -21.77 0.40
N ILE A 270 -3.28 -20.55 0.94
CA ILE A 270 -3.40 -19.31 0.19
C ILE A 270 -2.11 -18.49 0.35
N PRO A 271 -1.50 -17.98 -0.73
CA PRO A 271 -0.40 -17.02 -0.65
C PRO A 271 -0.87 -15.71 0.01
N GLY A 272 -0.22 -15.32 1.11
CA GLY A 272 -0.58 -14.14 1.89
C GLY A 272 0.08 -12.85 1.45
N THR A 273 1.11 -12.91 0.62
CA THR A 273 1.68 -11.70 0.02
C THR A 273 0.70 -11.04 -0.93
N LYS A 274 0.53 -9.72 -0.76
CA LYS A 274 -0.15 -8.81 -1.71
C LYS A 274 -1.65 -9.05 -1.91
N LEU A 275 -2.23 -10.00 -1.18
CA LEU A 275 -3.65 -10.34 -1.20
C LEU A 275 -4.57 -9.16 -0.85
N PHE A 276 -4.16 -8.34 0.12
CA PHE A 276 -4.88 -7.12 0.54
C PHE A 276 -4.69 -5.92 -0.38
N ASN A 277 -3.79 -6.01 -1.37
CA ASN A 277 -3.59 -4.93 -2.33
C ASN A 277 -4.69 -4.94 -3.41
N GLY A 278 -5.18 -6.12 -3.78
CA GLY A 278 -6.23 -6.29 -4.79
C GLY A 278 -7.45 -5.37 -4.65
N PRO A 279 -8.09 -5.29 -3.47
CA PRO A 279 -9.26 -4.44 -3.27
C PRO A 279 -8.90 -2.95 -3.23
N VAL A 280 -7.73 -2.61 -2.70
CA VAL A 280 -7.22 -1.22 -2.71
C VAL A 280 -6.99 -0.76 -4.15
N TYR A 281 -6.36 -1.59 -4.98
CA TYR A 281 -6.16 -1.28 -6.39
C TYR A 281 -7.49 -1.19 -7.14
N ASN A 282 -8.46 -2.05 -6.82
CA ASN A 282 -9.78 -1.96 -7.44
C ASN A 282 -10.51 -0.67 -7.05
N ALA A 283 -10.40 -0.26 -5.78
CA ALA A 283 -10.92 1.02 -5.31
C ALA A 283 -10.29 2.20 -6.05
N LEU A 284 -8.96 2.20 -6.16
CA LEU A 284 -8.22 3.23 -6.89
C LEU A 284 -8.54 3.22 -8.38
N TRP A 285 -8.70 2.04 -8.99
CA TRP A 285 -9.08 1.90 -10.39
C TRP A 285 -10.47 2.47 -10.63
N LYS A 286 -11.47 2.09 -9.83
CA LYS A 286 -12.83 2.64 -9.94
C LYS A 286 -12.87 4.16 -9.79
N ILE A 287 -12.00 4.73 -8.96
CA ILE A 287 -11.87 6.20 -8.85
C ILE A 287 -11.34 6.83 -10.15
N ILE A 288 -10.45 6.13 -10.87
CA ILE A 288 -9.80 6.64 -12.08
C ILE A 288 -10.66 6.37 -13.33
N SER A 289 -11.15 5.14 -13.48
CA SER A 289 -11.85 4.66 -14.68
C SER A 289 -13.37 4.62 -14.55
N GLY A 290 -13.93 4.81 -13.35
CA GLY A 290 -15.36 4.62 -13.11
C GLY A 290 -15.81 3.15 -13.08
N GLU A 291 -14.92 2.21 -13.44
CA GLU A 291 -15.24 0.78 -13.57
C GLU A 291 -14.63 -0.05 -12.43
N SER A 292 -15.36 -1.07 -11.97
CA SER A 292 -14.82 -2.09 -11.07
C SER A 292 -14.32 -3.29 -11.85
N ILE A 293 -13.18 -3.84 -11.44
CA ILE A 293 -12.61 -5.06 -12.02
C ILE A 293 -13.00 -6.26 -11.16
N ASP A 294 -13.74 -7.19 -11.74
CA ASP A 294 -14.12 -8.43 -11.06
C ASP A 294 -12.89 -9.24 -10.64
N TRP A 295 -12.97 -9.88 -9.46
CA TRP A 295 -11.94 -10.77 -8.91
C TRP A 295 -11.66 -11.98 -9.79
N THR A 296 -12.62 -12.39 -10.62
CA THR A 296 -12.45 -13.49 -11.58
C THR A 296 -12.04 -13.03 -12.98
N SER A 297 -11.95 -11.70 -13.21
CA SER A 297 -11.62 -11.13 -14.51
C SER A 297 -10.14 -11.31 -14.86
N PRO A 298 -9.81 -11.66 -16.11
CA PRO A 298 -8.43 -11.72 -16.60
C PRO A 298 -7.72 -10.35 -16.68
N ILE A 299 -8.45 -9.23 -16.54
CA ILE A 299 -7.90 -7.86 -16.59
C ILE A 299 -7.30 -7.42 -15.24
N LYS A 300 -7.84 -7.89 -14.10
CA LYS A 300 -7.35 -7.56 -12.75
C LYS A 300 -5.88 -7.96 -12.55
N PRO A 301 -5.43 -9.15 -12.98
CA PRO A 301 -4.03 -9.52 -12.95
C PRO A 301 -3.10 -8.53 -13.64
N GLU A 302 -3.54 -7.81 -14.68
CA GLU A 302 -2.65 -6.94 -15.44
C GLU A 302 -2.34 -5.62 -14.73
N ILE A 303 -3.36 -4.91 -14.23
CA ILE A 303 -3.15 -3.67 -13.46
C ILE A 303 -2.40 -3.97 -12.16
N LEU A 304 -2.75 -5.08 -11.49
CA LEU A 304 -2.04 -5.57 -10.31
C LEU A 304 -0.57 -5.85 -10.65
N LYS A 305 -0.30 -6.64 -11.70
CA LYS A 305 1.06 -6.94 -12.14
C LYS A 305 1.85 -5.70 -12.51
N ARG A 306 1.24 -4.72 -13.18
CA ARG A 306 1.90 -3.45 -13.53
C ARG A 306 2.22 -2.61 -12.29
N ALA A 307 1.29 -2.51 -11.33
CA ALA A 307 1.51 -1.81 -10.08
C ALA A 307 2.55 -2.51 -9.17
N GLU A 308 2.57 -3.84 -9.19
CA GLU A 308 3.59 -4.65 -8.51
C GLU A 308 4.97 -4.47 -9.14
N ASN A 309 5.08 -4.53 -10.47
CA ASN A 309 6.32 -4.26 -11.18
C ASN A 309 6.84 -2.84 -10.90
N LEU A 310 5.93 -1.86 -10.81
CA LEU A 310 6.26 -0.49 -10.41
C LEU A 310 6.85 -0.44 -9.00
N THR A 311 6.23 -1.13 -8.04
CA THR A 311 6.70 -1.17 -6.65
C THR A 311 8.06 -1.87 -6.53
N GLU A 312 8.21 -3.03 -7.17
CA GLU A 312 9.44 -3.82 -7.16
C GLU A 312 10.60 -3.04 -7.82
N SER A 313 10.36 -2.46 -9.00
CA SER A 313 11.39 -1.67 -9.68
C SER A 313 11.78 -0.42 -8.89
N MET A 314 10.84 0.21 -8.17
CA MET A 314 11.14 1.33 -7.27
C MET A 314 12.04 0.90 -6.11
N ASN A 315 11.71 -0.20 -5.43
CA ASN A 315 12.53 -0.76 -4.36
C ASN A 315 13.95 -1.10 -4.86
N GLN A 316 14.05 -1.71 -6.05
CA GLN A 316 15.34 -2.01 -6.68
C GLN A 316 16.18 -0.75 -6.93
N THR A 317 15.60 0.38 -7.35
CA THR A 317 16.37 1.63 -7.55
C THR A 317 16.91 2.24 -6.26
N VAL A 318 16.24 2.02 -5.12
CA VAL A 318 16.74 2.45 -3.81
C VAL A 318 17.89 1.54 -3.37
N LEU A 319 17.69 0.23 -3.49
CA LEU A 319 18.68 -0.79 -3.09
C LEU A 319 19.96 -0.76 -3.95
N SER A 320 19.85 -0.43 -5.23
CA SER A 320 20.99 -0.34 -6.14
C SER A 320 21.85 0.91 -5.91
N GLY A 321 21.43 1.81 -5.00
CA GLY A 321 22.08 3.10 -4.78
C GLY A 321 21.79 4.13 -5.87
N LEU A 322 20.99 3.79 -6.91
CA LEU A 322 20.65 4.71 -7.99
C LEU A 322 19.90 5.96 -7.49
N PHE A 323 19.14 5.80 -6.41
CA PHE A 323 18.50 6.92 -5.73
C PHE A 323 19.54 7.95 -5.19
N PHE A 324 20.67 7.49 -4.64
CA PHE A 324 21.70 8.35 -4.05
C PHE A 324 22.78 8.78 -5.04
N ALA A 325 23.05 7.94 -6.04
CA ALA A 325 24.00 8.18 -7.11
C ALA A 325 23.32 8.11 -8.50
N PRO A 326 22.50 9.13 -8.85
CA PRO A 326 21.77 9.18 -10.12
C PRO A 326 22.60 8.99 -11.39
N PHE A 327 23.91 9.30 -11.35
CA PHE A 327 24.79 9.18 -12.50
C PHE A 327 25.02 7.71 -12.93
N LEU A 328 24.78 6.74 -12.04
CA LEU A 328 24.95 5.31 -12.29
C LEU A 328 24.06 4.79 -13.45
N ARG A 329 22.94 5.47 -13.74
CA ARG A 329 22.11 5.18 -14.92
C ARG A 329 22.86 5.32 -16.25
N HIS A 330 23.95 6.08 -16.30
CA HIS A 330 24.75 6.27 -17.50
C HIS A 330 25.88 5.24 -17.63
N ILE A 331 26.22 4.55 -16.53
CA ILE A 331 27.30 3.56 -16.49
C ILE A 331 26.75 2.16 -16.80
N ALA A 332 25.76 1.72 -16.04
CA ALA A 332 25.16 0.38 -16.20
C ALA A 332 23.66 0.42 -15.87
N PRO A 333 22.82 1.06 -16.71
CA PRO A 333 21.40 1.30 -16.39
C PRO A 333 20.61 0.03 -16.10
N GLY A 334 20.92 -1.09 -16.77
CA GLY A 334 20.27 -2.38 -16.50
C GLY A 334 20.63 -2.93 -15.12
N PHE A 335 21.92 -2.89 -14.75
CA PHE A 335 22.43 -3.39 -13.47
C PHE A 335 21.87 -2.60 -12.28
N PHE A 336 21.81 -1.27 -12.39
CA PHE A 336 21.29 -0.41 -11.33
C PHE A 336 19.76 -0.29 -11.31
N GLY A 337 19.04 -1.06 -12.14
CA GLY A 337 17.57 -1.08 -12.16
C GLY A 337 16.90 0.12 -12.86
N TRP A 338 17.68 1.02 -13.47
CA TRP A 338 17.15 2.20 -14.18
C TRP A 338 16.22 1.82 -15.33
N THR A 339 16.63 0.85 -16.15
CA THR A 339 15.83 0.41 -17.30
C THR A 339 14.50 -0.20 -16.85
N SER A 340 14.53 -1.03 -15.80
CA SER A 340 13.33 -1.63 -15.20
C SER A 340 12.38 -0.56 -14.65
N TRP A 341 12.93 0.44 -13.95
CA TRP A 341 12.17 1.56 -13.40
C TRP A 341 11.46 2.38 -14.49
N VAL A 342 12.20 2.85 -15.49
CA VAL A 342 11.63 3.65 -16.59
C VAL A 342 10.55 2.89 -17.33
N ASN A 343 10.77 1.60 -17.61
CA ASN A 343 9.79 0.78 -18.31
C ASN A 343 8.54 0.53 -17.45
N SER A 344 8.70 0.28 -16.16
CA SER A 344 7.58 0.07 -15.24
C SER A 344 6.72 1.33 -15.09
N VAL A 345 7.35 2.51 -14.99
CA VAL A 345 6.64 3.79 -14.95
C VAL A 345 5.87 4.04 -16.24
N LYS A 346 6.50 3.85 -17.41
CA LYS A 346 5.82 3.98 -18.71
C LYS A 346 4.63 3.04 -18.85
N ASN A 347 4.82 1.77 -18.50
CA ASN A 347 3.78 0.75 -18.60
C ASN A 347 2.62 1.02 -17.64
N PHE A 348 2.89 1.60 -16.47
CA PHE A 348 1.84 1.99 -15.52
C PHE A 348 1.01 3.16 -16.06
N PHE A 349 1.66 4.23 -16.52
CA PHE A 349 0.96 5.39 -17.06
C PHE A 349 0.21 5.09 -18.37
N ALA A 350 0.71 4.22 -19.22
CA ALA A 350 0.02 3.84 -20.46
C ALA A 350 -1.40 3.32 -20.22
N VAL A 351 -1.64 2.60 -19.12
CA VAL A 351 -2.97 2.09 -18.77
C VAL A 351 -3.88 3.19 -18.25
N THR A 352 -3.34 4.13 -17.47
CA THR A 352 -4.12 5.29 -17.01
C THR A 352 -4.44 6.23 -18.16
N ASP A 353 -3.52 6.41 -19.10
CA ASP A 353 -3.71 7.27 -20.28
C ASP A 353 -4.81 6.69 -21.17
N GLN A 354 -4.83 5.38 -21.42
CA GLN A 354 -5.92 4.71 -22.14
C GLN A 354 -7.28 4.91 -21.48
N ALA A 355 -7.35 4.80 -20.15
CA ALA A 355 -8.60 5.04 -19.43
C ALA A 355 -9.03 6.51 -19.52
N ILE A 356 -8.09 7.46 -19.45
CA ILE A 356 -8.38 8.89 -19.59
C ILE A 356 -8.86 9.22 -21.00
N GLU A 357 -8.22 8.66 -22.03
CA GLU A 357 -8.61 8.82 -23.43
C GLU A 357 -10.04 8.32 -23.65
N ALA A 358 -10.36 7.10 -23.18
CA ALA A 358 -11.71 6.56 -23.27
C ALA A 358 -12.76 7.45 -22.60
N HIS A 359 -12.46 8.06 -21.44
CA HIS A 359 -13.33 9.03 -20.77
C HIS A 359 -13.47 10.36 -21.51
N SER A 360 -12.47 10.75 -22.31
CA SER A 360 -12.52 12.00 -23.07
C SER A 360 -13.41 11.90 -24.31
N GLU A 361 -13.70 10.68 -24.77
CA GLU A 361 -14.56 10.40 -25.92
C GLU A 361 -16.05 10.26 -25.55
N THR A 362 -16.37 10.11 -24.25
CA THR A 362 -17.73 10.03 -23.68
C THR A 362 -18.17 11.35 -23.07
#